data_AF-A0A200QWX0-F1
#
_entry.id   AF-A0A200QWX0-F1
#
_cell.length_a   1.000
_cell.length_b   1.000
_cell.length_c   1.000
_cell.angle_alpha   90.00
_cell.angle_beta   90.00
_cell.angle_gamma   90.00
#
_symmetry.space_group_name_H-M   'P 1'
#
loop_
_entity.id
_entity.type
_entity.pdbx_description
1 polymer ?
#
loop_
_entity_poly.entity_id
_entity_poly.type
_entity_poly.pdbx_seq_one_letter_code
_entity_poly.pdbx_strand_id
1 'polypeptide(L)' 'MERMKRKEEEFLCRGHILNALSSPIYTAHRHIQTAKELWTTLQEKYRIEEVSNQKFLIGNFMSFKITDDKSIRSNQ' A
#
# COMPACT_ATOMS: atom_id res chain seq x y z
N MET A 1 17.23 -19.72 27.07
CA MET A 1 15.83 -19.27 27.23
C MET A 1 15.52 -18.07 26.33
N GLU A 2 16.30 -16.99 26.38
CA GLU A 2 16.05 -15.74 25.66
C GLU A 2 15.93 -15.87 24.12
N ARG A 3 16.72 -16.77 23.51
CA ARG A 3 16.65 -17.03 22.06
C ARG A 3 15.36 -17.72 21.62
N MET A 4 14.72 -18.49 22.50
CA MET A 4 13.42 -19.13 22.21
C MET A 4 12.28 -18.10 22.33
N LYS A 5 12.34 -17.25 23.36
CA LYS A 5 11.39 -16.14 23.55
C LYS A 5 11.33 -15.23 22.31
N ARG A 6 12.50 -14.86 21.75
CA ARG A 6 12.55 -14.05 20.52
C ARG A 6 11.89 -14.72 19.32
N LYS A 7 12.04 -16.05 19.16
CA LYS A 7 11.40 -16.78 18.05
C LYS A 7 9.89 -16.82 18.19
N GLU A 8 9.40 -16.96 19.42
CA GLU A 8 7.97 -16.97 19.72
C GLU A 8 7.34 -15.59 19.52
N GLU A 9 8.01 -14.54 20.00
CA GLU A 9 7.62 -13.14 19.74
C GLU A 9 7.59 -12.83 18.24
N GLU A 10 8.57 -13.31 17.48
CA GLU A 10 8.62 -13.11 16.03
C GLU A 10 7.51 -13.88 15.29
N PHE A 11 7.19 -15.09 15.74
CA PHE A 11 6.07 -15.87 15.22
C PHE A 11 4.72 -15.17 15.49
N LEU A 12 4.49 -14.70 16.72
CA LEU A 12 3.28 -13.97 17.09
C LEU A 12 3.15 -12.66 16.33
N CYS A 13 4.24 -11.89 16.24
CA CYS A 13 4.27 -10.62 15.49
C CYS A 13 3.90 -10.84 14.02
N ARG A 14 4.50 -11.84 13.37
CA ARG A 14 4.15 -12.22 11.99
C ARG A 14 2.67 -12.62 11.87
N GLY A 15 2.16 -13.41 12.81
CA GLY A 15 0.75 -13.80 12.84
C GLY A 15 -0.20 -12.60 12.93
N HIS A 16 0.09 -11.65 13.81
CA HIS A 16 -0.71 -10.43 13.95
C HIS A 16 -0.70 -9.57 12.68
N ILE A 17 0.46 -9.38 12.06
CA ILE A 17 0.56 -8.63 10.80
C ILE A 17 -0.30 -9.31 9.74
N LEU A 18 -0.16 -10.63 9.54
CA LEU A 18 -0.94 -11.37 8.54
C LEU A 18 -2.45 -11.31 8.80
N ASN A 19 -2.88 -11.35 10.06
CA ASN A 19 -4.29 -11.31 10.42
C ASN A 19 -4.95 -9.94 10.14
N ALA A 20 -4.16 -8.87 10.06
CA ALA A 20 -4.64 -7.53 9.70
C ALA A 20 -4.82 -7.34 8.19
N LEU A 21 -4.34 -8.28 7.36
CA LEU A 21 -4.36 -8.16 5.90
C LEU A 21 -5.66 -8.73 5.30
N SER A 22 -6.13 -8.13 4.21
CA SER A 22 -7.22 -8.70 3.43
C SER A 22 -6.77 -9.98 2.71
N SER A 23 -7.72 -10.86 2.37
CA SER A 23 -7.44 -12.19 1.80
C SER A 23 -6.47 -12.20 0.59
N PRO A 24 -6.52 -11.24 -0.36
CA PRO A 24 -5.56 -11.19 -1.47
C PRO A 24 -4.14 -10.87 -1.00
N ILE A 25 -3.98 -9.90 -0.10
CA ILE A 25 -2.69 -9.46 0.42
C ILE A 25 -2.08 -10.54 1.32
N TYR A 26 -2.91 -11.16 2.15
CA TYR A 26 -2.54 -12.32 2.96
C TYR A 26 -1.98 -13.45 2.09
N THR A 27 -2.69 -13.83 1.03
CA THR A 27 -2.27 -14.94 0.15
C THR A 27 -0.95 -14.61 -0.56
N ALA A 28 -0.76 -13.36 -0.96
CA ALA A 28 0.47 -12.90 -1.60
C ALA A 28 1.67 -12.88 -0.64
N HIS A 29 1.49 -12.67 0.66
CA HIS A 29 2.61 -12.44 1.60
C HIS A 29 2.75 -13.50 2.70
N ARG A 30 1.84 -14.47 2.82
CA ARG A 30 1.89 -15.56 3.83
C ARG A 30 3.17 -16.40 3.80
N HIS A 31 3.88 -16.44 2.68
CA HIS A 31 5.09 -17.24 2.51
C HIS A 31 6.34 -16.57 3.09
N ILE A 32 6.29 -15.27 3.39
CA ILE A 32 7.40 -14.53 3.99
C ILE A 32 7.59 -15.03 5.42
N GLN A 33 8.82 -15.43 5.76
CA GLN A 33 9.11 -16.15 7.00
C GLN A 33 9.32 -15.23 8.21
N THR A 34 9.86 -14.03 8.00
CA THR A 34 10.17 -13.10 9.09
C THR A 34 9.15 -11.98 9.17
N ALA A 35 8.81 -11.57 10.40
CA ALA A 35 7.90 -10.44 10.61
C ALA A 35 8.47 -9.14 10.02
N LYS A 36 9.79 -8.97 10.11
CA LYS A 36 10.50 -7.79 9.60
C LYS A 36 10.42 -7.69 8.08
N GLU A 37 10.74 -8.76 7.36
CA GLU A 37 10.68 -8.77 5.89
C GLU A 37 9.24 -8.59 5.39
N LEU A 38 8.27 -9.21 6.07
CA LEU A 38 6.85 -9.04 5.78
C LEU A 38 6.46 -7.56 5.91
N TRP A 39 6.81 -6.92 7.03
CA TRP A 39 6.52 -5.52 7.29
C TRP A 39 7.20 -4.59 6.27
N THR A 40 8.48 -4.80 5.98
CA THR A 40 9.22 -3.98 5.00
C THR A 40 8.64 -4.12 3.59
N THR A 41 8.26 -5.33 3.17
CA THR A 41 7.64 -5.57 1.86
C THR A 41 6.29 -4.86 1.73
N LEU A 42 5.46 -4.93 2.78
CA LEU A 42 4.20 -4.21 2.84
C LEU A 42 4.42 -2.70 2.77
N GLN A 43 5.35 -2.17 3.58
CA GLN A 43 5.67 -0.74 3.57
C GLN A 43 6.10 -0.25 2.20
N GLU A 44 7.00 -0.95 1.51
CA GLU A 44 7.47 -0.50 0.20
C GLU A 44 6.37 -0.55 -0.86
N LYS A 45 5.57 -1.63 -0.88
CA LYS A 45 4.44 -1.76 -1.82
C LYS A 45 3.42 -0.65 -1.62
N TYR A 46 2.99 -0.42 -0.38
CA TYR A 46 1.98 0.61 -0.09
C TYR A 46 2.51 2.03 -0.21
N ARG A 47 3.81 2.27 0.07
CA ARG A 47 4.45 3.56 -0.16
C ARG A 47 4.51 3.90 -1.66
N ILE A 48 4.84 2.92 -2.50
CA ILE A 48 4.82 3.10 -3.96
C ILE A 48 3.38 3.34 -4.44
N GLU A 49 2.42 2.55 -3.97
CA GLU A 49 1.00 2.71 -4.31
C GLU A 49 0.47 4.09 -3.91
N GLU A 50 0.79 4.60 -2.72
CA GLU A 50 0.38 5.93 -2.27
C GLU A 50 0.94 7.04 -3.15
N VAL A 51 2.24 7.01 -3.44
CA VAL A 51 2.89 7.99 -4.32
C VAL A 51 2.33 7.92 -5.75
N SER A 52 2.08 6.71 -6.26
CA SER A 52 1.47 6.50 -7.57
C SER A 52 0.03 7.04 -7.63
N ASN A 53 -0.78 6.72 -6.62
CA ASN A 53 -2.16 7.19 -6.50
C ASN A 53 -2.21 8.71 -6.39
N GLN A 54 -1.36 9.33 -5.57
CA GLN A 54 -1.26 10.79 -5.48
C GLN A 54 -0.90 11.42 -6.84
N LYS A 55 0.10 10.88 -7.54
CA LYS A 55 0.46 11.37 -8.88
C LYS A 55 -0.68 11.21 -9.89
N PHE A 56 -1.39 10.09 -9.85
CA PHE A 56 -2.54 9.83 -10.72
C PHE A 56 -3.70 10.79 -10.42
N LEU A 57 -4.02 11.02 -9.15
CA LEU A 57 -5.04 11.98 -8.73
C LEU A 57 -4.69 13.41 -9.16
N ILE A 58 -3.44 13.83 -8.98
CA ILE A 58 -2.95 15.14 -9.43
C ILE A 58 -3.06 15.26 -10.96
N GLY A 59 -2.62 14.24 -11.70
CA GLY A 59 -2.72 14.22 -13.16
C GLY A 59 -4.16 14.33 -13.65
N ASN A 60 -5.09 13.57 -13.04
CA ASN A 60 -6.51 13.63 -13.37
C ASN A 60 -7.15 14.97 -12.98
N PHE A 61 -6.77 15.55 -11.85
CA PHE A 61 -7.26 16.87 -11.45
C PHE A 61 -6.79 17.96 -12.43
N MET A 62 -5.52 17.91 -12.85
CA MET A 62 -4.97 18.86 -13.82
C MET A 62 -5.63 18.70 -15.19
N SER A 63 -5.85 17.47 -15.68
CA SER A 63 -6.55 17.24 -16.95
C SER A 63 -8.02 17.65 -16.90
N PHE A 64 -8.70 17.42 -15.77
CA PHE A 64 -10.05 17.91 -15.53
C PHE A 64 -10.10 19.45 -15.56
N LYS A 65 -9.18 20.13 -14.86
CA LYS A 65 -9.09 21.60 -14.86
C LYS A 65 -8.82 22.16 -16.27
N ILE A 66 -7.96 21.52 -17.07
CA ILE A 66 -7.69 21.94 -18.45
C ILE A 66 -8.91 21.71 -19.36
N THR A 67 -9.72 20.69 -19.07
CA THR A 67 -10.94 20.39 -19.85
C THR A 67 -12.07 21.37 -19.53
N ASP A 68 -12.17 21.82 -18.27
CA ASP A 68 -13.15 22.79 -17.78
C ASP A 68 -12.83 24.25 -18.22
N ASP A 69 -11.56 24.61 -18.39
CA ASP A 69 -11.12 25.94 -18.85
C ASP A 69 -11.29 26.18 -20.36
N LYS A 70 -11.68 25.16 -21.14
CA LYS A 70 -12.17 25.39 -22.51
C LYS A 70 -13.51 26.12 -22.42
N SER A 71 -13.44 27.45 -22.41
CA SER A 71 -14.56 28.36 -22.63
C SER A 71 -15.44 27.78 -23.74
N ILE A 72 -16.63 27.33 -23.36
CA ILE A 72 -17.75 27.16 -24.27
C ILE A 72 -18.09 28.59 -24.69
N ARG A 73 -17.33 29.17 -25.64
CA ARG A 73 -17.80 30.34 -26.36
C ARG A 73 -18.99 29.85 -27.15
N SER A 74 -20.16 30.07 -26.56
CA SER A 74 -21.43 30.10 -27.23
C SER A 74 -21.24 31.00 -28.45
N ASN A 75 -21.22 30.38 -29.62
CA ASN A 75 -21.37 31.11 -30.88
C ASN A 75 -22.80 31.68 -30.83
N GLN A 76 -22.91 32.99 -30.60
CA GLN A 76 -24.10 33.77 -30.86
C GLN A 76 -23.78 34.76 -31.98
#